data_AF-Z9JMS0-F1
#
_entry.id   AF-Z9JMS0-F1
#
_cell.length_a   1.000
_cell.length_b   1.000
_cell.length_c   1.000
_cell.angle_alpha   90.00
_cell.angle_beta   90.00
_cell.angle_gamma   90.00
#
_symmetry.space_group_name_H-M   'P 1'
#
loop_
_entity.id
_entity.type
_entity.pdbx_description
1 polymer ?
#
loop_
_entity_poly.entity_id
_entity_poly.type
_entity_poly.pdbx_seq_one_letter_code
_entity_poly.pdbx_strand_id
1 'polypeptide(L)' 'MGSFSFWHWLVVLVIVLLVFGTKRLTNGARDIGNAINEFKKGLREDEKPTDQLSDTPQSPVSGPHQDRGKH' A
#
# COMPACT_ATOMS: atom_id res chain seq x y z
N MET A 1 -16.05 28.56 21.83
CA MET A 1 -15.25 27.37 22.19
C MET A 1 -15.03 26.52 20.95
N GLY A 2 -14.12 26.90 20.05
CA GLY A 2 -13.96 26.22 18.74
C GLY A 2 -12.56 26.27 18.14
N SER A 3 -11.62 26.91 18.83
CA SER A 3 -10.28 27.22 18.30
C SER A 3 -9.26 26.10 18.52
N PHE A 4 -9.61 25.04 19.25
CA PHE A 4 -8.69 23.93 19.58
C PHE A 4 -8.79 22.75 18.63
N SER A 5 -9.76 22.69 17.71
CA SER A 5 -10.11 21.40 17.12
C SER A 5 -9.36 21.01 15.84
N PHE A 6 -8.63 21.92 15.21
CA PHE A 6 -7.88 21.59 13.98
C PHE A 6 -6.41 21.98 14.08
N TRP A 7 -6.12 23.18 14.57
CA TRP A 7 -4.74 23.65 14.75
C TRP A 7 -3.97 22.84 15.79
N HIS A 8 -4.64 22.38 16.85
CA HIS A 8 -4.02 21.51 17.86
C HIS A 8 -3.60 20.17 17.27
N TRP A 9 -4.47 19.51 16.50
CA TRP A 9 -4.16 18.23 15.87
C TRP A 9 -3.00 18.34 14.87
N LEU A 10 -2.90 19.45 14.14
CA LEU A 10 -1.76 19.72 13.26
C LEU A 10 -0.44 19.83 14.05
N VAL A 11 -0.44 20.58 15.16
CA VAL A 11 0.75 20.73 16.02
C VAL A 11 1.14 19.40 16.67
N VAL A 12 0.18 18.63 17.16
CA VAL A 12 0.44 17.30 17.74
C VAL A 12 1.04 16.35 16.70
N LEU A 13 0.51 16.34 15.47
CA LEU A 13 1.05 15.50 14.39
C LEU A 13 2.52 15.84 14.10
N VAL A 14 2.86 17.14 14.06
CA VAL A 14 4.24 17.61 13.84
C VAL A 14 5.14 17.15 14.97
N ILE A 15 4.72 17.28 16.24
CA ILE A 15 5.52 16.84 17.39
C ILE A 15 5.75 15.32 17.36
N VAL A 16 4.72 14.52 17.06
CA VAL A 16 4.85 13.06 16.95
C VAL A 16 5.84 12.70 15.83
N LEU A 17 5.75 13.35 14.67
CA LEU A 17 6.69 13.16 13.56
C LEU A 17 8.14 13.52 13.93
N LEU A 18 8.34 14.57 14.74
CA LEU A 18 9.67 14.99 15.20
C LEU A 18 10.25 14.01 16.22
N VAL A 19 9.45 13.53 17.18
CA VAL A 19 9.89 12.60 18.23
C VAL A 19 10.18 11.21 17.67
N PHE A 20 9.29 10.68 16.84
CA PHE A 20 9.46 9.37 16.22
C PHE A 20 10.38 9.41 15.00
N GLY A 21 10.49 10.56 14.34
CA GLY A 21 11.14 10.72 13.04
C GLY A 21 10.30 10.13 11.90
N THR A 22 10.41 10.73 10.70
CA THR A 22 9.69 10.27 9.50
C THR A 22 10.06 8.84 9.10
N LYS A 23 11.29 8.40 9.39
CA LYS A 23 11.80 7.07 9.02
C LYS A 23 11.12 5.93 9.79
N ARG A 24 10.83 6.12 11.08
CA ARG A 24 10.14 5.09 11.88
C ARG A 24 8.65 5.05 11.57
N LEU A 25 8.02 6.22 11.37
CA LEU A 25 6.62 6.28 10.98
C LEU A 25 6.39 5.64 9.60
N THR A 26 7.21 5.93 8.59
CA THR A 26 7.05 5.34 7.24
C THR A 26 7.23 3.82 7.24
N ASN A 27 8.23 3.28 7.95
CA ASN A 27 8.42 1.83 8.00
C ASN A 27 7.21 1.11 8.63
N GLY A 28 6.73 1.54 9.79
CA GLY A 28 5.55 0.92 10.42
C GLY A 28 4.23 1.24 9.71
N ALA A 29 4.08 2.45 9.18
CA ALA A 29 2.89 2.86 8.44
C ALA A 29 2.79 2.16 7.08
N ARG A 30 3.90 1.72 6.46
CA ARG A 30 3.86 0.93 5.23
C ARG A 30 3.27 -0.46 5.47
N ASP A 31 3.67 -1.11 6.57
CA ASP A 31 3.15 -2.44 6.93
C ASP A 31 1.66 -2.36 7.28
N ILE A 32 1.28 -1.36 8.08
CA ILE A 32 -0.12 -1.10 8.44
C ILE A 32 -0.93 -0.65 7.21
N GLY A 33 -0.35 0.20 6.37
CA GLY A 33 -0.98 0.73 5.16
C GLY A 33 -1.29 -0.36 4.14
N ASN A 34 -0.37 -1.30 3.95
CA ASN A 34 -0.61 -2.48 3.12
C ASN A 34 -1.77 -3.31 3.67
N ALA A 35 -1.81 -3.59 4.98
CA ALA A 35 -2.91 -4.34 5.58
C ALA A 35 -4.28 -3.65 5.41
N ILE A 36 -4.33 -2.32 5.57
CA ILE A 36 -5.55 -1.53 5.36
C ILE A 36 -5.94 -1.49 3.87
N ASN A 37 -4.95 -1.46 2.96
CA ASN A 37 -5.20 -1.46 1.52
C ASN A 37 -5.80 -2.79 1.05
N GLU A 38 -5.26 -3.92 1.52
CA GLU A 38 -5.83 -5.27 1.26
C GLU A 38 -7.24 -5.39 1.85
N PHE A 39 -7.48 -4.88 3.06
CA PHE A 39 -8.81 -4.84 3.64
C PHE A 39 -9.78 -4.04 2.77
N LYS A 40 -9.41 -2.82 2.36
CA LYS A 40 -10.23 -1.98 1.47
C LYS A 40 -10.45 -2.64 0.10
N LYS A 41 -9.47 -3.37 -0.42
CA LYS A 41 -9.58 -4.10 -1.69
C LYS A 41 -10.57 -5.25 -1.56
N GLY A 42 -10.48 -6.05 -0.50
CA GLY A 42 -11.46 -7.12 -0.21
C GLY A 42 -12.89 -6.60 -0.04
N LEU A 43 -13.08 -5.47 0.67
CA LEU A 43 -14.41 -4.83 0.77
C LEU A 43 -14.96 -4.36 -0.59
N ARG A 44 -14.09 -3.99 -1.53
CA ARG A 44 -14.49 -3.54 -2.88
C ARG A 44 -14.71 -4.68 -3.86
N GLU A 45 -14.03 -5.81 -3.65
CA GLU A 45 -14.23 -7.05 -4.42
C GLU A 45 -15.56 -7.72 -4.08
N ASP A 46 -16.05 -7.60 -2.84
CA ASP A 46 -17.39 -8.08 -2.47
C ASP A 46 -18.52 -7.32 -3.21
N GLU A 47 -18.29 -6.05 -3.59
CA GLU A 47 -19.25 -5.22 -4.33
C GLU A 47 -19.10 -5.28 -5.87
N LYS A 48 -18.06 -5.94 -6.41
CA LYS A 48 -17.85 -6.07 -7.86
C LYS A 48 -17.50 -7.51 -8.23
N PRO A 49 -18.32 -8.21 -9.04
CA PRO A 49 -18.00 -9.56 -9.44
C PRO A 49 -16.71 -9.58 -10.27
N THR A 50 -15.64 -10.09 -9.64
CA THR A 50 -14.47 -10.74 -10.24
C THR A 50 -13.88 -10.06 -11.48
N ASP A 51 -13.09 -9.01 -11.29
CA ASP A 51 -12.10 -8.57 -12.28
C ASP A 51 -11.00 -7.78 -11.57
N GLN A 52 -9.91 -8.45 -11.16
CA GLN A 52 -8.53 -7.95 -11.03
C GLN A 52 -7.68 -8.78 -10.04
N LEU A 53 -7.40 -10.02 -10.44
CA LEU A 53 -6.14 -10.68 -10.10
C LEU A 53 -5.01 -9.98 -10.88
N SER A 54 -4.60 -8.80 -10.43
CA SER A 54 -3.44 -8.11 -11.02
C SER A 54 -2.72 -7.32 -9.94
N ASP A 55 -1.88 -8.02 -9.17
CA ASP A 55 -0.55 -7.53 -8.80
C ASP A 55 0.31 -8.69 -8.30
N THR A 56 0.92 -9.43 -9.22
CA THR A 56 2.15 -10.16 -8.91
C THR A 56 3.28 -9.39 -9.57
N PRO A 57 4.23 -8.83 -8.81
CA PRO A 57 5.40 -8.16 -9.37
C PRO A 57 6.11 -9.09 -10.33
N GLN A 58 6.24 -8.63 -11.56
CA GLN A 58 6.92 -9.33 -12.64
C GLN A 58 8.35 -9.67 -12.21
N SER A 59 8.62 -10.96 -12.02
CA SER A 59 9.96 -11.51 -12.17
C SER A 59 9.99 -12.14 -13.56
N PRO A 60 10.72 -11.56 -14.54
CA PRO A 60 10.95 -12.22 -15.80
C PRO A 60 11.95 -13.35 -15.53
N VAL A 61 11.45 -14.50 -15.07
CA VAL A 61 12.27 -15.70 -14.94
C VAL A 61 12.63 -16.17 -16.34
N SER A 62 13.93 -16.08 -16.59
CA SER A 62 14.60 -16.51 -17.81
C SER A 62 14.39 -18.01 -18.04
N GLY A 63 14.04 -18.39 -19.27
CA GLY A 63 14.02 -19.78 -19.73
C GLY A 63 14.08 -19.85 -21.26
N PRO A 64 15.09 -20.47 -21.88
CA PRO A 64 15.17 -20.60 -23.33
C PRO A 64 14.30 -21.79 -23.75
N HIS A 65 13.13 -21.54 -24.32
CA HIS A 65 12.27 -22.60 -24.83
C HIS A 65 11.92 -22.35 -26.30
N GLN A 66 12.66 -23.08 -27.14
CA GLN A 66 12.07 -23.92 -28.18
C GLN A 66 11.63 -23.22 -29.47
N ASP A 67 12.63 -22.88 -30.30
CA ASP A 67 12.50 -22.90 -31.76
C ASP A 67 12.47 -24.36 -32.21
N ARG A 68 11.27 -24.90 -32.39
CA ARG A 68 11.02 -26.17 -33.07
C ARG A 68 9.95 -25.97 -34.12
N GLY A 69 10.39 -25.75 -35.36
CA GLY A 69 9.61 -25.95 -36.58
C GLY A 69 9.79 -24.81 -37.57
N LYS A 70 10.05 -25.03 -38.86
CA LYS A 70 9.73 -26.19 -39.69
C LYS A 70 10.64 -26.20 -40.93
N HIS A 71 11.16 -27.37 -41.28
CA HIS A 71 11.47 -27.76 -42.65
C HIS A 71 10.41 -28.77 -43.09
#